data_AF-A0A328VCB3-F1
#
_entry.id   AF-A0A328VCB3-F1
#
_cell.length_a   1.000
_cell.length_b   1.000
_cell.length_c   1.000
_cell.angle_alpha   90.00
_cell.angle_beta   90.00
_cell.angle_gamma   90.00
#
_symmetry.space_group_name_H-M   'P 1'
#
loop_
_entity.id
_entity.type
_entity.pdbx_description
1 polymer ?
#
loop_
_entity_poly.entity_id
_entity_poly.type
_entity_poly.pdbx_seq_one_letter_code
_entity_poly.pdbx_strand_id
1 'polypeptide(L)'
;MGQIPVELQEQYRALQALLDQLDPREPPKAIVVPPSPEPRGHIIVFPASFNPPTTAHLSLLHKAQEWGGGDVMVYAAMSKQIVDKEHVERPTLLDRLVLLQQVLQHELPSVGLLLFNRGLYVEQAEAVQRSFPQVSRLTFLVGFDKIVQIFDPRYYSDRDAALRQLFRLAHLLVAPRGSNGEEELHALLARPENRQFAEAVQALPFDPAYRDISSTRVRQNPTVHARDVPPEVLRFIQETHAYEAPAVQGAGAPDPYEEHLRAVAAVLRKGAPGEK
;
A
#
# COMPACT_ATOMS: atom_id res chain seq x y z
N MET A 1 13.80 -14.99 21.09
CA MET A 1 12.98 -13.83 20.69
C MET A 1 11.96 -13.53 21.78
N GLY A 2 11.81 -12.25 22.13
CA GLY A 2 10.94 -11.80 23.22
C GLY A 2 9.45 -11.82 22.86
N GLN A 3 8.59 -11.70 23.87
CA GLN A 3 7.16 -11.45 23.65
C GLN A 3 6.97 -10.17 22.83
N ILE A 4 5.97 -10.15 21.94
CA ILE A 4 5.54 -8.93 21.23
C ILE A 4 5.28 -7.82 22.27
N PRO A 5 5.89 -6.63 22.16
CA PRO A 5 5.66 -5.52 23.09
C PRO A 5 4.17 -5.20 23.24
N VAL A 6 3.72 -4.83 24.43
CA VAL A 6 2.28 -4.69 24.76
C VAL A 6 1.57 -3.71 23.82
N GLU A 7 2.20 -2.58 23.53
CA GLU A 7 1.67 -1.56 22.61
C GLU A 7 1.48 -2.14 21.20
N LEU A 8 2.44 -2.95 20.76
CA LEU A 8 2.38 -3.63 19.47
C LEU A 8 1.29 -4.71 19.46
N GLN A 9 1.02 -5.37 20.59
CA GLN A 9 -0.07 -6.34 20.71
C GLN A 9 -1.44 -5.71 20.49
N GLU A 10 -1.68 -4.53 21.08
CA GLU A 10 -2.93 -3.79 20.88
C GLU A 10 -3.07 -3.34 19.42
N GLN A 11 -1.98 -2.87 18.82
CA GLN A 11 -1.94 -2.50 17.41
C GLN A 11 -2.28 -3.69 16.49
N TYR A 12 -1.68 -4.86 16.71
CA TYR A 12 -2.00 -6.09 15.96
C TYR A 12 -3.48 -6.45 16.06
N ARG A 13 -4.06 -6.40 17.27
CA ARG A 13 -5.49 -6.69 17.49
C ARG A 13 -6.40 -5.69 16.78
N ALA A 14 -6.12 -4.40 16.93
CA ALA A 14 -6.92 -3.34 16.32
C ALA A 14 -6.90 -3.44 14.78
N LEU A 15 -5.72 -3.65 14.19
CA LEU A 15 -5.58 -3.77 12.74
C LEU A 15 -6.18 -5.08 12.21
N GLN A 16 -6.07 -6.20 12.93
CA GLN A 16 -6.74 -7.44 12.56
C GLN A 16 -8.26 -7.24 12.53
N ALA A 17 -8.84 -6.59 13.54
CA ALA A 17 -10.28 -6.32 13.59
C ALA A 17 -10.76 -5.43 12.43
N LEU A 18 -9.93 -4.53 11.90
CA LEU A 18 -10.24 -3.76 10.69
C LEU A 18 -10.15 -4.64 9.44
N LEU A 19 -9.13 -5.50 9.33
CA LEU A 19 -8.97 -6.43 8.21
C LEU A 19 -10.10 -7.47 8.14
N ASP A 20 -10.65 -7.88 9.28
CA ASP A 20 -11.78 -8.82 9.36
C ASP A 20 -13.08 -8.21 8.82
N GLN A 21 -13.21 -6.88 8.82
CA GLN A 21 -14.36 -6.16 8.26
C GLN A 21 -14.30 -5.99 6.72
N LEU A 22 -13.21 -6.44 6.09
CA LEU A 22 -12.99 -6.36 4.66
C LEU A 22 -13.07 -7.78 4.07
N ASP A 23 -14.14 -8.07 3.33
CA ASP A 23 -14.24 -9.30 2.55
C ASP A 23 -14.04 -8.96 1.06
N PRO A 24 -13.05 -9.55 0.38
CA PRO A 24 -12.83 -9.38 -1.05
C PRO A 24 -13.97 -9.85 -1.94
N ARG A 25 -15.00 -10.52 -1.41
CA ARG A 25 -16.19 -10.97 -2.15
C ARG A 25 -17.37 -10.00 -2.02
N GLU A 26 -17.33 -9.14 -1.01
CA GLU A 26 -18.35 -8.13 -0.78
C GLU A 26 -18.17 -6.92 -1.72
N PRO A 27 -19.18 -6.04 -1.84
CA PRO A 27 -19.07 -4.81 -2.63
C PRO A 27 -17.84 -3.97 -2.22
N PRO A 28 -17.31 -3.13 -3.13
CA PRO A 28 -16.15 -2.30 -2.82
C PRO A 28 -16.35 -1.46 -1.56
N LYS A 29 -15.39 -1.55 -0.64
CA LYS A 29 -15.42 -0.93 0.69
C LYS A 29 -14.03 -0.42 1.06
N ALA A 30 -14.01 0.81 1.56
CA ALA A 30 -12.83 1.44 2.14
C ALA A 30 -13.06 1.67 3.64
N ILE A 31 -12.01 1.50 4.44
CA ILE A 31 -12.01 1.79 5.87
C ILE A 31 -10.80 2.67 6.17
N VAL A 32 -11.00 3.72 6.98
CA VAL A 32 -9.91 4.54 7.51
C VAL A 32 -9.33 3.87 8.75
N VAL A 33 -7.99 3.82 8.85
CA VAL A 33 -7.29 3.25 9.98
C VAL A 33 -7.02 4.33 11.03
N PRO A 34 -7.57 4.24 12.26
CA PRO A 34 -7.26 5.17 13.33
C PRO A 34 -5.75 5.22 13.64
N PRO A 35 -5.20 6.38 14.04
CA PRO A 35 -5.88 7.64 14.33
C PRO A 35 -6.07 8.55 13.11
N SER A 36 -5.98 8.02 11.88
CA SER A 36 -6.10 8.84 10.67
C SER A 36 -7.45 9.59 10.62
N PRO A 37 -7.47 10.86 10.20
CA PRO A 37 -8.71 11.61 10.02
C PRO A 37 -9.55 10.98 8.90
N GLU A 38 -10.88 11.09 9.01
CA GLU A 38 -11.80 10.60 7.99
C GLU A 38 -11.62 11.37 6.67
N PRO A 39 -11.54 10.69 5.51
CA PRO A 39 -11.39 11.34 4.21
C PRO A 39 -12.52 12.31 3.89
N ARG A 40 -12.17 13.53 3.47
CA ARG A 40 -13.11 14.57 3.03
C ARG A 40 -12.43 15.57 2.10
N GLY A 41 -13.22 16.33 1.35
CA GLY A 41 -12.71 17.33 0.42
C GLY A 41 -11.88 16.69 -0.70
N HIS A 42 -10.71 17.26 -1.00
CA HIS A 42 -9.76 16.68 -1.95
C HIS A 42 -8.80 15.75 -1.21
N ILE A 43 -8.75 14.50 -1.64
CA ILE A 43 -7.81 13.52 -1.13
C ILE A 43 -6.87 13.00 -2.22
N ILE A 44 -5.63 12.70 -1.83
CA ILE A 44 -4.69 11.89 -2.61
C ILE A 44 -4.50 10.58 -1.89
N VAL A 45 -4.69 9.47 -2.60
CA VAL A 45 -4.50 8.12 -2.06
C VAL A 45 -3.34 7.46 -2.81
N PHE A 46 -2.40 6.84 -2.08
CA PHE A 46 -1.29 6.07 -2.63
C PHE A 46 -1.43 4.58 -2.30
N PRO A 47 -2.14 3.80 -3.13
CA PRO A 47 -2.23 2.35 -2.97
C PRO A 47 -0.90 1.68 -3.35
N ALA A 48 -0.34 0.90 -2.43
CA ALA A 48 0.82 0.06 -2.69
C ALA A 48 0.82 -1.19 -1.80
N SER A 49 1.65 -2.18 -2.14
CA SER A 49 1.78 -3.37 -1.30
C SER A 49 2.67 -3.16 -0.07
N PHE A 50 3.48 -2.09 -0.06
CA PHE A 50 4.45 -1.76 1.00
C PHE A 50 5.16 -3.00 1.55
N ASN A 51 5.83 -3.75 0.66
CA ASN A 51 6.39 -5.07 0.99
C ASN A 51 7.91 -5.13 0.75
N PRO A 52 8.74 -4.39 1.50
CA PRO A 52 8.38 -3.49 2.62
C PRO A 52 8.10 -2.04 2.17
N PRO A 53 7.62 -1.15 3.07
CA PRO A 53 7.75 0.30 2.87
C PRO A 53 9.22 0.68 2.65
N THR A 54 9.48 1.64 1.77
CA THR A 54 10.82 2.12 1.43
C THR A 54 10.88 3.64 1.53
N THR A 55 12.08 4.21 1.54
CA THR A 55 12.28 5.67 1.52
C THR A 55 11.62 6.32 0.31
N ALA A 56 11.65 5.66 -0.86
CA ALA A 56 10.91 6.15 -2.05
C ALA A 56 9.40 6.24 -1.84
N HIS A 57 8.78 5.32 -1.07
CA HIS A 57 7.35 5.46 -0.75
C HIS A 57 7.09 6.69 0.12
N LEU A 58 7.95 6.96 1.10
CA LEU A 58 7.81 8.13 1.97
C LEU A 58 8.03 9.43 1.19
N SER A 59 9.04 9.48 0.33
CA SER A 59 9.28 10.63 -0.54
C SER A 59 8.12 10.88 -1.50
N LEU A 60 7.45 9.84 -2.00
CA LEU A 60 6.24 9.99 -2.82
C LEU A 60 5.06 10.57 -2.03
N LEU A 61 4.83 10.08 -0.81
CA LEU A 61 3.79 10.60 0.08
C LEU A 61 4.05 12.07 0.45
N HIS A 62 5.30 12.39 0.81
CA HIS A 62 5.72 13.77 1.06
C HIS A 62 5.50 14.65 -0.17
N LYS A 63 5.89 14.16 -1.36
CA LYS A 63 5.70 14.91 -2.61
C LYS A 63 4.23 15.15 -2.93
N ALA A 64 3.35 14.20 -2.62
CA ALA A 64 1.92 14.37 -2.79
C ALA A 64 1.35 15.46 -1.85
N GLN A 65 1.88 15.59 -0.63
CA GLN A 65 1.49 16.68 0.28
C GLN A 65 1.93 18.04 -0.26
N GLU A 66 3.17 18.15 -0.76
CA GLU A 66 3.65 19.38 -1.41
C GLU A 66 2.81 19.75 -2.63
N TRP A 67 2.46 18.75 -3.45
CA TRP A 67 1.69 18.96 -4.68
C TRP A 67 0.26 19.40 -4.38
N GLY A 68 -0.38 18.80 -3.37
CA GLY A 68 -1.76 19.10 -2.99
C GLY A 68 -1.92 20.42 -2.22
N GLY A 69 -0.88 20.86 -1.50
CA GLY A 69 -0.97 22.01 -0.61
C GLY A 69 -1.76 21.71 0.67
N GLY A 70 -2.07 22.76 1.45
CA GLY A 70 -2.64 22.62 2.79
C GLY A 70 -4.07 22.07 2.87
N ASP A 71 -4.82 22.10 1.76
CA ASP A 71 -6.23 21.69 1.71
C ASP A 71 -6.44 20.24 1.28
N VAL A 72 -5.36 19.51 0.98
CA VAL A 72 -5.41 18.13 0.47
C VAL A 72 -5.00 17.13 1.55
N MET A 73 -5.83 16.13 1.78
CA MET A 73 -5.53 15.04 2.70
C MET A 73 -4.83 13.90 1.94
N VAL A 74 -3.68 13.45 2.43
CA VAL A 74 -2.91 12.38 1.79
C VAL A 74 -3.02 11.09 2.60
N TYR A 75 -3.25 9.98 1.90
CA TYR A 75 -3.37 8.66 2.50
C TYR A 75 -2.46 7.65 1.81
N ALA A 76 -1.67 6.90 2.58
CA ALA A 76 -1.18 5.61 2.12
C ALA A 76 -2.34 4.59 2.12
N ALA A 77 -2.30 3.60 1.24
CA ALA A 77 -3.36 2.59 1.22
C ALA A 77 -2.91 1.17 0.89
N MET A 78 -3.57 0.19 1.51
CA MET A 78 -3.36 -1.23 1.25
C MET A 78 -4.67 -1.94 0.93
N SER A 79 -4.63 -2.89 0.00
CA SER A 79 -5.77 -3.74 -0.35
C SER A 79 -5.61 -5.14 0.23
N LYS A 80 -6.71 -5.72 0.73
CA LYS A 80 -6.75 -7.12 1.19
C LYS A 80 -6.57 -8.09 0.02
N GLN A 81 -7.21 -7.80 -1.11
CA GLN A 81 -6.91 -8.47 -2.37
C GLN A 81 -5.88 -7.65 -3.15
N ILE A 82 -4.75 -8.27 -3.50
CA ILE A 82 -3.75 -7.66 -4.36
C ILE A 82 -3.79 -8.35 -5.73
N VAL A 83 -3.88 -7.57 -6.79
CA VAL A 83 -3.83 -8.06 -8.17
C VAL A 83 -2.44 -8.67 -8.44
N ASP A 84 -2.40 -9.83 -9.11
CA ASP A 84 -1.19 -10.60 -9.49
C ASP A 84 -0.40 -11.30 -8.36
N LYS A 85 -0.96 -11.49 -7.17
CA LYS A 85 -0.27 -12.13 -6.04
C LYS A 85 -1.07 -13.29 -5.44
N GLU A 86 -0.84 -14.50 -5.95
CA GLU A 86 -1.53 -15.72 -5.53
C GLU A 86 -0.81 -16.54 -4.44
N HIS A 87 0.38 -16.10 -4.00
CA HIS A 87 1.19 -16.82 -3.01
C HIS A 87 1.09 -16.22 -1.60
N VAL A 88 1.31 -17.04 -0.58
CA VAL A 88 1.49 -16.57 0.81
C VAL A 88 2.73 -15.68 0.86
N GLU A 89 2.51 -14.37 0.87
CA GLU A 89 3.61 -13.40 1.00
C GLU A 89 4.13 -13.36 2.44
N ARG A 90 5.45 -13.49 2.58
CA ARG A 90 6.16 -13.09 3.80
C ARG A 90 6.78 -11.70 3.56
N PRO A 91 6.58 -10.73 4.47
CA PRO A 91 5.70 -10.76 5.62
C PRO A 91 4.19 -10.68 5.28
N THR A 92 3.34 -11.11 6.22
CA THR A 92 1.88 -11.12 6.09
C THR A 92 1.32 -9.71 5.84
N LEU A 93 0.08 -9.62 5.36
CA LEU A 93 -0.60 -8.32 5.22
C LEU A 93 -0.68 -7.57 6.55
N LEU A 94 -0.96 -8.27 7.65
CA LEU A 94 -1.07 -7.66 8.97
C LEU A 94 0.27 -7.10 9.44
N ASP A 95 1.37 -7.85 9.29
CA ASP A 95 2.72 -7.36 9.64
C ASP A 95 3.09 -6.11 8.81
N ARG A 96 2.82 -6.14 7.50
CA ARG A 96 3.08 -5.00 6.62
C ARG A 96 2.27 -3.77 7.03
N LEU A 97 1.03 -3.99 7.46
CA LEU A 97 0.14 -2.92 7.89
C LEU A 97 0.58 -2.30 9.22
N VAL A 98 0.94 -3.13 10.21
CA VAL A 98 1.53 -2.70 11.48
C VAL A 98 2.79 -1.87 11.21
N LEU A 99 3.69 -2.41 10.39
CA LEU A 99 4.95 -1.76 10.05
C LEU A 99 4.75 -0.43 9.32
N LEU A 100 3.85 -0.39 8.34
CA LEU A 100 3.51 0.85 7.63
C LEU A 100 2.93 1.89 8.58
N GLN A 101 2.02 1.51 9.48
CA GLN A 101 1.44 2.44 10.44
C GLN A 101 2.49 3.03 11.38
N GLN A 102 3.44 2.22 11.86
CA GLN A 102 4.56 2.71 12.69
C GLN A 102 5.44 3.72 11.93
N VAL A 103 5.81 3.38 10.69
CA VAL A 103 6.60 4.26 9.83
C VAL A 103 5.88 5.58 9.57
N LEU A 104 4.60 5.56 9.22
CA LEU A 104 3.83 6.79 8.98
C LEU A 104 3.72 7.65 10.23
N GLN A 105 3.46 7.05 11.40
CA GLN A 105 3.37 7.81 12.65
C GLN A 105 4.67 8.51 13.03
N HIS A 106 5.82 7.91 12.71
CA HIS A 106 7.12 8.49 13.02
C HIS A 106 7.59 9.50 11.96
N GLU A 107 7.50 9.14 10.67
CA GLU A 107 8.10 9.90 9.57
C GLU A 107 7.12 10.89 8.91
N LEU A 108 5.83 10.57 8.85
CA LEU A 108 4.81 11.32 8.11
C LEU A 108 3.46 11.37 8.88
N PRO A 109 3.40 11.95 10.10
CA PRO A 109 2.24 11.85 10.98
C PRO A 109 0.95 12.49 10.44
N SER A 110 1.06 13.34 9.41
CA SER A 110 -0.08 13.94 8.71
C SER A 110 -0.64 13.08 7.57
N VAL A 111 0.05 11.99 7.19
CA VAL A 111 -0.44 11.03 6.20
C VAL A 111 -1.32 10.00 6.88
N GLY A 112 -2.56 9.89 6.42
CA GLY A 112 -3.49 8.88 6.89
C GLY A 112 -3.24 7.51 6.25
N LEU A 113 -3.98 6.50 6.72
CA LEU A 113 -3.92 5.14 6.21
C LEU A 113 -5.33 4.62 5.89
N LEU A 114 -5.51 4.13 4.66
CA LEU A 114 -6.74 3.50 4.18
C LEU A 114 -6.55 2.02 3.89
N LEU A 115 -7.60 1.25 4.12
CA LEU A 115 -7.69 -0.15 3.72
C LEU A 115 -8.83 -0.35 2.73
N PHE A 116 -8.58 -1.16 1.71
CA PHE A 116 -9.56 -1.56 0.71
C PHE A 116 -9.77 -3.08 0.74
N ASN A 117 -10.99 -3.55 0.52
CA ASN A 117 -11.22 -4.98 0.29
C ASN A 117 -10.81 -5.43 -1.12
N ARG A 118 -10.90 -4.53 -2.10
CA ARG A 118 -10.66 -4.79 -3.53
C ARG A 118 -9.33 -4.24 -4.04
N GLY A 119 -8.85 -4.82 -5.14
CA GLY A 119 -7.53 -4.54 -5.71
C GLY A 119 -7.53 -3.58 -6.91
N LEU A 120 -8.57 -3.55 -7.74
CA LEU A 120 -8.59 -2.69 -8.93
C LEU A 120 -8.85 -1.23 -8.56
N TYR A 121 -8.19 -0.30 -9.24
CA TYR A 121 -8.34 1.14 -8.97
C TYR A 121 -9.76 1.64 -9.17
N VAL A 122 -10.51 1.09 -10.14
CA VAL A 122 -11.94 1.42 -10.32
C VAL A 122 -12.77 1.03 -9.09
N GLU A 123 -12.53 -0.16 -8.54
CA GLU A 123 -13.21 -0.63 -7.33
C GLU A 123 -12.79 0.18 -6.10
N GLN A 124 -11.51 0.56 -6.00
CA GLN A 124 -11.04 1.46 -4.94
C GLN A 124 -11.69 2.84 -5.03
N ALA A 125 -11.89 3.39 -6.24
CA ALA A 125 -12.58 4.66 -6.42
C ALA A 125 -14.06 4.58 -5.97
N GLU A 126 -14.75 3.50 -6.34
CA GLU A 126 -16.12 3.23 -5.89
C GLU A 126 -16.21 3.04 -4.38
N ALA A 127 -15.22 2.37 -3.79
CA ALA A 127 -15.09 2.18 -2.35
C ALA A 127 -14.94 3.52 -1.62
N VAL A 128 -14.09 4.43 -2.10
CA VAL A 128 -13.96 5.79 -1.54
C VAL A 128 -15.28 6.54 -1.64
N GLN A 129 -15.91 6.57 -2.82
CA GLN A 129 -17.18 7.28 -3.03
C GLN A 129 -18.29 6.78 -2.08
N ARG A 130 -18.36 5.46 -1.87
CA ARG A 130 -19.37 4.84 -1.02
C ARG A 130 -19.10 5.05 0.47
N SER A 131 -17.85 4.87 0.90
CA SER A 131 -17.47 4.93 2.31
C SER A 131 -17.33 6.36 2.83
N PHE A 132 -16.97 7.31 1.97
CA PHE A 132 -16.59 8.67 2.36
C PHE A 132 -17.31 9.72 1.48
N PRO A 133 -18.62 9.95 1.69
CA PRO A 133 -19.41 10.85 0.84
C PRO A 133 -18.99 12.32 0.90
N GLN A 134 -18.16 12.71 1.87
CA GLN A 134 -17.60 14.06 1.98
C GLN A 134 -16.37 14.29 1.08
N VAL A 135 -15.86 13.26 0.41
CA VAL A 135 -14.78 13.39 -0.57
C VAL A 135 -15.35 14.01 -1.85
N SER A 136 -14.92 15.24 -2.16
CA SER A 136 -15.31 15.96 -3.37
C SER A 136 -14.39 15.70 -4.54
N ARG A 137 -13.13 15.31 -4.28
CA ARG A 137 -12.16 14.97 -5.33
C ARG A 137 -11.22 13.86 -4.86
N LEU A 138 -11.06 12.84 -5.70
CA LEU A 138 -10.12 11.75 -5.49
C LEU A 138 -9.00 11.80 -6.53
N THR A 139 -7.76 11.66 -6.08
CA THR A 139 -6.60 11.45 -6.94
C THR A 139 -5.82 10.25 -6.44
N PHE A 140 -5.49 9.30 -7.31
CA PHE A 140 -4.56 8.23 -6.96
C PHE A 140 -3.14 8.62 -7.36
N LEU A 141 -2.23 8.58 -6.41
CA LEU A 141 -0.80 8.56 -6.67
C LEU A 141 -0.41 7.14 -7.10
N VAL A 142 0.26 7.01 -8.25
CA VAL A 142 0.70 5.72 -8.78
C VAL A 142 2.11 5.83 -9.36
N GLY A 143 2.88 4.75 -9.32
CA GLY A 143 4.14 4.66 -10.06
C GLY A 143 3.93 4.28 -11.52
N PHE A 144 4.96 4.45 -12.34
CA PHE A 144 4.91 4.16 -13.78
C PHE A 144 4.41 2.74 -14.12
N ASP A 145 4.92 1.71 -13.44
CA ASP A 145 4.47 0.33 -13.68
C ASP A 145 2.96 0.16 -13.44
N LYS A 146 2.39 0.93 -12.50
CA LYS A 146 0.97 0.85 -12.17
C LYS A 146 0.09 1.55 -13.20
N ILE A 147 0.53 2.66 -13.79
CA ILE A 147 -0.25 3.27 -14.88
C ILE A 147 -0.31 2.34 -16.09
N VAL A 148 0.79 1.64 -16.41
CA VAL A 148 0.80 0.63 -17.47
C VAL A 148 -0.19 -0.49 -17.15
N GLN A 149 -0.18 -1.00 -15.91
CA GLN A 149 -1.14 -2.01 -15.45
C GLN A 149 -2.60 -1.54 -15.51
N ILE A 150 -2.90 -0.29 -15.10
CA ILE A 150 -4.26 0.28 -15.14
C ILE A 150 -4.78 0.32 -16.58
N PHE A 151 -3.94 0.63 -17.56
CA PHE A 151 -4.36 0.66 -18.96
C PHE A 151 -4.33 -0.72 -19.65
N ASP A 152 -3.90 -1.78 -18.98
CA ASP A 152 -3.77 -3.11 -19.59
C ASP A 152 -5.13 -3.85 -19.60
N PRO A 153 -5.66 -4.23 -20.78
CA PRO A 153 -6.96 -4.91 -20.90
C PRO A 153 -7.08 -6.21 -20.12
N ARG A 154 -5.98 -6.91 -19.83
CA ARG A 154 -6.03 -8.25 -19.20
C ARG A 154 -6.64 -8.26 -17.79
N TYR A 155 -6.73 -7.09 -17.15
CA TYR A 155 -7.29 -6.92 -15.81
C TYR A 155 -8.80 -6.65 -15.80
N TYR A 156 -9.43 -6.56 -16.97
CA TYR A 156 -10.81 -6.14 -17.09
C TYR A 156 -11.59 -7.06 -18.02
N SER A 157 -12.84 -7.35 -17.67
CA SER A 157 -13.79 -7.96 -18.61
C SER A 157 -14.19 -6.97 -19.71
N ASP A 158 -14.43 -5.71 -19.33
CA ASP A 158 -14.60 -4.57 -20.23
C ASP A 158 -13.73 -3.42 -19.70
N ARG A 159 -12.56 -3.28 -20.31
CA ARG A 159 -11.55 -2.29 -19.95
C ARG A 159 -12.07 -0.86 -20.07
N ASP A 160 -12.70 -0.55 -21.19
CA ASP A 160 -13.07 0.83 -21.50
C ASP A 160 -14.23 1.30 -20.62
N ALA A 161 -15.18 0.40 -20.30
CA ALA A 161 -16.20 0.69 -19.30
C ALA A 161 -15.60 0.90 -17.91
N ALA A 162 -14.66 0.06 -17.49
CA ALA A 162 -13.98 0.19 -16.20
C ALA A 162 -13.15 1.47 -16.10
N LEU A 163 -12.42 1.85 -17.15
CA LEU A 163 -11.64 3.08 -17.19
C LEU A 163 -12.52 4.33 -17.24
N ARG A 164 -13.62 4.32 -18.01
CA ARG A 164 -14.61 5.41 -17.96
C ARG A 164 -15.16 5.60 -16.56
N GLN A 165 -15.48 4.51 -15.86
CA GLN A 165 -15.94 4.57 -14.48
C GLN A 165 -14.87 5.09 -13.53
N LEU A 166 -13.62 4.61 -13.66
CA LEU A 166 -12.49 5.08 -12.86
C LEU A 166 -12.30 6.58 -13.02
N PHE A 167 -12.18 7.08 -14.25
CA PHE A 167 -11.86 8.47 -14.51
C PHE A 167 -13.04 9.43 -14.33
N ARG A 168 -14.27 8.91 -14.24
CA ARG A 168 -15.42 9.66 -13.70
C ARG A 168 -15.30 9.93 -12.20
N LEU A 169 -14.62 9.05 -11.46
CA LEU A 169 -14.51 9.09 -10.01
C LEU A 169 -13.17 9.65 -9.51
N ALA A 170 -12.10 9.52 -10.29
CA ALA A 170 -10.74 9.81 -9.84
C ALA A 170 -9.85 10.36 -10.95
N HIS A 171 -8.78 11.06 -10.54
CA HIS A 171 -7.64 11.39 -11.38
C HIS A 171 -6.43 10.52 -11.01
N LEU A 172 -5.45 10.44 -11.88
CA LEU A 172 -4.17 9.78 -11.61
C LEU A 172 -3.03 10.78 -11.63
N LEU A 173 -2.19 10.69 -10.61
CA LEU A 173 -0.93 11.40 -10.50
C LEU A 173 0.20 10.37 -10.59
N VAL A 174 1.00 10.42 -11.66
CA VAL A 174 1.92 9.35 -12.04
C VAL A 174 3.36 9.76 -11.75
N ALA A 175 4.01 9.05 -10.83
CA ALA A 175 5.43 9.23 -10.56
C ALA A 175 6.31 8.44 -11.53
N PRO A 176 7.44 9.03 -11.98
CA PRO A 176 8.42 8.36 -12.83
C PRO A 176 9.12 7.21 -12.09
N ARG A 177 9.63 6.23 -12.84
CA ARG A 177 10.36 5.08 -12.29
C ARG A 177 11.41 4.56 -13.26
N GLY A 178 12.62 4.27 -12.75
CA GLY A 178 13.79 3.98 -13.59
C GLY A 178 13.97 5.06 -14.66
N SER A 179 14.11 4.63 -15.91
CA SER A 179 14.18 5.53 -17.07
C SER A 179 12.82 6.08 -17.51
N ASN A 180 11.70 5.47 -17.09
CA ASN A 180 10.37 5.86 -17.54
C ASN A 180 9.90 7.11 -16.80
N GLY A 181 9.72 8.19 -17.54
CA GLY A 181 9.29 9.48 -17.04
C GLY A 181 8.12 10.06 -17.82
N GLU A 182 8.15 11.38 -17.96
CA GLU A 182 7.06 12.15 -18.55
C GLU A 182 6.89 11.86 -20.04
N GLU A 183 7.98 11.66 -20.78
CA GLU A 183 7.94 11.33 -22.22
C GLU A 183 7.26 9.97 -22.46
N GLU A 184 7.64 8.95 -21.69
CA GLU A 184 7.04 7.62 -21.79
C GLU A 184 5.57 7.61 -21.36
N LEU A 185 5.20 8.46 -20.39
CA LEU A 185 3.80 8.64 -20.00
C LEU A 185 3.00 9.28 -21.13
N HIS A 186 3.51 10.35 -21.74
CA HIS A 186 2.87 10.97 -22.90
C HIS A 186 2.70 9.98 -24.06
N ALA A 187 3.72 9.17 -24.34
CA ALA A 187 3.66 8.14 -25.38
C ALA A 187 2.61 7.07 -25.06
N LEU A 188 2.48 6.65 -23.78
CA LEU A 188 1.43 5.73 -23.34
C LEU A 188 0.03 6.35 -23.56
N LEU A 189 -0.17 7.61 -23.17
CA LEU A 189 -1.48 8.28 -23.28
C LEU A 189 -1.85 8.67 -24.72
N ALA A 190 -0.87 8.86 -25.61
CA ALA A 190 -1.10 9.20 -27.01
C ALA A 190 -1.67 8.04 -27.85
N ARG A 191 -1.56 6.79 -27.35
CA ARG A 191 -2.09 5.59 -28.01
C ARG A 191 -3.61 5.73 -28.24
N PRO A 192 -4.15 5.30 -29.39
CA PRO A 192 -5.56 5.48 -29.72
C PRO A 192 -6.53 5.00 -28.63
N GLU A 193 -6.22 3.86 -28.01
CA GLU A 193 -7.02 3.22 -26.95
C GLU A 193 -6.95 3.92 -25.59
N ASN A 194 -5.99 4.84 -25.40
CA ASN A 194 -5.75 5.58 -24.14
C ASN A 194 -6.14 7.04 -24.23
N ARG A 195 -6.13 7.62 -25.44
CA ARG A 195 -6.26 9.07 -25.65
C ARG A 195 -7.49 9.69 -24.99
N GLN A 196 -8.61 8.97 -24.99
CA GLN A 196 -9.87 9.43 -24.37
C GLN A 196 -9.75 9.65 -22.85
N PHE A 197 -8.73 9.08 -22.20
CA PHE A 197 -8.52 9.15 -20.76
C PHE A 197 -7.37 10.08 -20.35
N ALA A 198 -6.66 10.66 -21.31
CA ALA A 198 -5.41 11.38 -21.07
C ALA A 198 -5.57 12.59 -20.13
N GLU A 199 -6.68 13.31 -20.21
CA GLU A 199 -6.92 14.51 -19.38
C GLU A 199 -7.02 14.21 -17.87
N ALA A 200 -7.36 12.97 -17.52
CA ALA A 200 -7.48 12.55 -16.13
C ALA A 200 -6.15 12.04 -15.53
N VAL A 201 -5.05 12.06 -16.32
CA VAL A 201 -3.73 11.54 -15.93
C VAL A 201 -2.69 12.64 -16.02
N GLN A 202 -1.96 12.87 -14.92
CA GLN A 202 -0.93 13.90 -14.83
C GLN A 202 0.40 13.31 -14.37
N ALA A 203 1.51 13.79 -14.93
CA ALA A 203 2.84 13.46 -14.44
C ALA A 203 3.11 14.17 -13.10
N LEU A 204 3.79 13.48 -12.18
CA LEU A 204 4.34 14.07 -10.97
C LEU A 204 5.84 14.26 -11.14
N PRO A 205 6.36 15.50 -11.13
CA PRO A 205 7.79 15.74 -11.02
C PRO A 205 8.34 15.09 -9.74
N PHE A 206 9.29 14.17 -9.90
CA PHE A 206 9.85 13.40 -8.79
C PHE A 206 11.36 13.20 -8.95
N ASP A 207 12.04 13.29 -7.81
CA ASP A 207 13.49 13.28 -7.72
C ASP A 207 14.06 11.96 -8.26
N PRO A 208 14.99 12.02 -9.25
CA PRO A 208 15.66 10.85 -9.80
C PRO A 208 16.29 9.92 -8.78
N ALA A 209 16.74 10.43 -7.63
CA ALA A 209 17.39 9.64 -6.57
C ALA A 209 16.53 8.48 -6.05
N TYR A 210 15.20 8.59 -6.13
CA TYR A 210 14.27 7.58 -5.63
C TYR A 210 13.75 6.61 -6.71
N ARG A 211 14.03 6.86 -8.00
CA ARG A 211 13.43 6.13 -9.13
C ARG A 211 13.82 4.67 -9.20
N ASP A 212 14.96 4.31 -8.62
CA ASP A 212 15.56 2.97 -8.64
C ASP A 212 15.38 2.20 -7.32
N ILE A 213 14.81 2.85 -6.31
CA ILE A 213 14.50 2.22 -5.03
C ILE A 213 13.21 1.41 -5.19
N SER A 214 13.27 0.11 -4.90
CA SER A 214 12.09 -0.75 -4.97
C SER A 214 12.09 -1.79 -3.87
N SER A 215 10.89 -2.12 -3.38
CA SER A 215 10.74 -3.17 -2.38
C SER A 215 11.28 -4.52 -2.88
N THR A 216 11.21 -4.81 -4.18
CA THR A 216 11.76 -6.05 -4.75
C THR A 216 13.26 -6.17 -4.53
N ARG A 217 14.02 -5.09 -4.74
CA ARG A 217 15.47 -5.07 -4.47
C ARG A 217 15.77 -5.26 -2.98
N VAL A 218 14.98 -4.60 -2.11
CA VAL A 218 15.09 -4.79 -0.65
C VAL A 218 14.85 -6.26 -0.27
N ARG A 219 13.81 -6.91 -0.80
CA ARG A 219 13.54 -8.33 -0.50
C ARG A 219 14.66 -9.26 -0.97
N GLN A 220 15.25 -8.97 -2.13
CA GLN A 220 16.33 -9.79 -2.70
C GLN A 220 17.65 -9.65 -1.93
N ASN A 221 17.95 -8.45 -1.42
CA ASN A 221 19.18 -8.20 -0.70
C ASN A 221 19.02 -7.10 0.37
N PRO A 222 18.41 -7.42 1.53
CA PRO A 222 18.09 -6.42 2.54
C PRO A 222 19.32 -5.71 3.12
N THR A 223 20.48 -6.39 3.19
CA THR A 223 21.71 -5.81 3.74
C THR A 223 22.31 -4.75 2.81
N VAL A 224 22.32 -5.02 1.50
CA VAL A 224 22.77 -4.04 0.49
C VAL A 224 21.83 -2.83 0.43
N HIS A 225 20.53 -3.07 0.56
CA HIS A 225 19.49 -2.05 0.47
C HIS A 225 19.03 -1.51 1.83
N ALA A 226 19.86 -1.62 2.87
CA ALA A 226 19.50 -1.20 4.22
C ALA A 226 19.20 0.31 4.33
N ARG A 227 19.80 1.13 3.46
CA ARG A 227 19.56 2.59 3.38
C ARG A 227 18.29 2.97 2.62
N ASP A 228 17.69 2.01 1.91
CA ASP A 228 16.50 2.23 1.10
C ASP A 228 15.21 2.06 1.91
N VAL A 229 15.32 1.74 3.20
CA VAL A 229 14.19 1.55 4.10
C VAL A 229 14.34 2.35 5.40
N PRO A 230 13.23 2.74 6.05
CA PRO A 230 13.26 3.33 7.38
C PRO A 230 13.89 2.41 8.44
N PRO A 231 14.43 2.96 9.54
CA PRO A 231 15.08 2.16 10.60
C PRO A 231 14.18 1.08 11.22
N GLU A 232 12.89 1.33 11.37
CA GLU A 232 11.89 0.39 11.92
C GLU A 232 11.69 -0.80 10.99
N VAL A 233 11.67 -0.53 9.68
CA VAL A 233 11.60 -1.56 8.64
C VAL A 233 12.86 -2.41 8.65
N LEU A 234 14.03 -1.78 8.72
CA LEU A 234 15.30 -2.50 8.80
C LEU A 234 15.35 -3.41 10.04
N ARG A 235 14.94 -2.88 11.20
CA ARG A 235 14.87 -3.64 12.46
C ARG A 235 13.93 -4.84 12.33
N PHE A 236 12.72 -4.63 11.81
CA PHE A 236 11.77 -5.72 11.59
C PHE A 236 12.37 -6.83 10.71
N ILE A 237 13.04 -6.44 9.61
CA ILE A 237 13.68 -7.41 8.70
C ILE A 237 14.78 -8.18 9.43
N GLN A 238 15.64 -7.50 10.20
CA GLN A 238 16.75 -8.12 10.91
C GLN A 238 16.31 -9.04 12.05
N GLU A 239 15.26 -8.67 12.78
CA GLU A 239 14.77 -9.43 13.92
C GLU A 239 13.95 -10.66 13.49
N THR A 240 13.18 -10.52 12.41
CA THR A 240 12.22 -11.56 11.99
C THR A 240 12.70 -12.39 10.81
N HIS A 241 13.73 -11.95 10.08
CA HIS A 241 14.21 -12.59 8.87
C HIS A 241 13.08 -12.78 7.81
N ALA A 242 12.09 -11.87 7.78
CA ALA A 242 10.85 -12.02 7.00
C ALA A 242 11.00 -12.19 5.48
N TYR A 243 12.19 -11.91 4.92
CA TYR A 243 12.48 -12.06 3.49
C TYR A 243 13.42 -13.23 3.16
N GLU A 244 13.85 -13.99 4.16
CA GLU A 244 14.64 -15.19 3.95
C GLU A 244 13.77 -16.38 3.57
N ALA A 245 14.36 -17.36 2.87
CA ALA A 245 13.66 -18.59 2.55
C ALA A 245 13.33 -19.35 3.86
N PRO A 246 12.17 -20.01 3.96
CA PRO A 246 11.82 -20.79 5.14
C PRO A 246 12.91 -21.83 5.45
N ALA A 247 13.27 -21.97 6.72
CA ALA A 247 14.23 -22.98 7.13
C ALA A 247 13.73 -24.39 6.77
N VAL A 248 14.62 -25.24 6.26
CA VAL A 248 14.29 -26.64 5.98
C VAL A 248 13.98 -27.36 7.29
N GLN A 249 12.82 -28.01 7.37
CA GLN A 249 12.43 -28.80 8.55
C GLN A 249 13.51 -29.82 8.89
N GLY A 250 13.99 -29.80 10.14
CA GLY A 250 15.01 -30.71 10.65
C GLY A 250 16.44 -30.15 10.74
N ALA A 251 16.70 -28.92 10.28
CA ALA A 251 18.04 -28.30 10.29
C ALA A 251 18.47 -27.63 11.62
N GLY A 252 17.76 -27.88 12.72
CA GLY A 252 18.23 -27.59 14.08
C GLY A 252 17.86 -26.23 14.69
N ALA A 253 17.62 -25.18 13.90
CA ALA A 253 17.11 -23.89 14.40
C ALA A 253 15.69 -23.60 13.87
N PRO A 254 14.76 -23.11 14.72
CA PRO A 254 13.44 -22.69 14.28
C PRO A 254 13.53 -21.45 13.39
N ASP A 255 12.73 -21.41 12.32
CA ASP A 255 12.59 -20.24 11.43
C ASP A 255 12.12 -19.01 12.26
N PRO A 256 12.91 -17.93 12.34
CA PRO A 256 12.56 -16.75 13.14
C PRO A 256 11.22 -16.14 12.72
N TYR A 257 10.89 -16.17 11.43
CA TYR A 257 9.62 -15.62 10.98
C TYR A 257 8.44 -16.51 11.42
N GLU A 258 8.61 -17.83 11.47
CA GLU A 258 7.59 -18.75 12.02
C GLU A 258 7.41 -18.59 13.54
N GLU A 259 8.47 -18.25 14.27
CA GLU A 259 8.35 -17.85 15.68
C GLU A 259 7.55 -16.56 15.85
N HIS A 260 7.84 -15.55 15.01
CA HIS A 260 7.08 -14.31 14.96
C HIS A 260 5.59 -14.57 14.69
N LEU A 261 5.26 -15.37 13.67
CA LEU A 261 3.88 -15.73 13.35
C LEU A 261 3.17 -16.43 14.53
N ARG A 262 3.85 -17.33 15.24
CA ARG A 262 3.30 -17.98 16.44
C ARG A 262 3.05 -16.98 17.57
N ALA A 263 3.94 -16.00 17.75
CA ALA A 263 3.78 -14.94 18.74
C ALA A 263 2.60 -14.03 18.40
N VAL A 264 2.47 -13.60 17.14
CA VAL A 264 1.31 -12.82 16.65
C VAL A 264 0.01 -13.61 16.82
N ALA A 265 -0.02 -14.89 16.45
CA ALA A 265 -1.21 -15.73 16.65
C ALA A 265 -1.61 -15.87 18.13
N ALA A 266 -0.63 -15.95 19.05
CA ALA A 266 -0.90 -15.95 20.48
C ALA A 266 -1.51 -14.63 20.97
N VAL A 267 -1.03 -13.50 20.44
CA VAL A 267 -1.57 -12.15 20.73
C VAL A 267 -3.02 -12.00 20.29
N LEU A 268 -3.35 -12.53 19.09
CA LEU A 268 -4.70 -12.45 18.53
C LEU A 268 -5.70 -13.35 19.27
N ARG A 269 -5.27 -14.55 19.74
CA ARG A 269 -6.13 -15.45 20.53
C ARG A 269 -6.51 -14.88 21.90
N LYS A 270 -5.57 -14.28 22.62
CA LYS A 270 -5.81 -13.71 23.96
C LYS A 270 -6.79 -12.52 23.97
N GLY A 271 -7.11 -11.95 22.80
CA GLY A 271 -8.06 -10.85 22.65
C GLY A 271 -9.47 -11.28 22.19
N ALA A 272 -9.70 -12.58 21.94
CA ALA A 272 -11.02 -13.06 21.55
C ALA A 272 -11.99 -12.97 22.76
N PRO A 273 -13.22 -12.44 22.58
CA PRO A 273 -14.18 -12.34 23.67
C PRO A 273 -14.55 -13.75 24.17
N GLY A 274 -14.01 -14.15 25.33
CA GLY A 274 -14.31 -15.46 25.92
C GLY A 274 -13.37 -15.96 27.02
N GLU A 275 -12.15 -15.45 27.17
CA GLU A 275 -11.23 -15.89 28.24
C GLU A 275 -11.07 -14.80 29.31
N LYS A 276 -11.92 -14.88 30.33
CA LYS A 276 -11.64 -14.39 31.69
C LYS A 276 -11.57 -15.58 32.62
#